data_AF-A0A7L3X3D0-F1
#
_entry.id   AF-A0A7L3X3D0-F1
#
_cell.length_a   1.000
_cell.length_b   1.000
_cell.length_c   1.000
_cell.angle_alpha   90.00
_cell.angle_beta   90.00
_cell.angle_gamma   90.00
#
_symmetry.space_group_name_H-M   'P 1'
#
loop_
_entity.id
_entity.type
_entity.pdbx_description
1 polymer ?
#
loop_
_entity_poly.entity_id
_entity_poly.type
_entity_poly.pdbx_seq_one_letter_code
_entity_poly.pdbx_strand_id
1 'polypeptide(L)'
;SQAVRSTHCLEVPLSHKGKLMVSEEYIEFLIHIANQKMEENIRRIDRFYKGLESALKTATSANSSPPGEAGTSRPVYVHRRKRKTRQGGVHASPEDHGEELEPEDDTEGCLDILSEITI
;
A
#
# COMPACT_ATOMS: atom_id res chain seq x y z
N SER A 1 -20.93 3.44 14.13
CA SER A 1 -20.36 3.55 12.78
C SER A 1 -18.98 2.91 12.78
N GLN A 2 -18.59 2.23 11.70
CA GLN A 2 -17.24 1.71 11.52
C GLN A 2 -16.51 2.59 10.52
N ALA A 3 -15.27 2.99 10.82
CA ALA A 3 -14.46 3.85 9.98
C ALA A 3 -13.17 3.13 9.58
N VAL A 4 -12.77 3.29 8.33
CA VAL A 4 -11.49 2.80 7.80
C VAL A 4 -10.64 4.02 7.48
N ARG A 5 -9.39 4.03 7.96
CA ARG A 5 -8.44 5.13 7.75
C ARG A 5 -7.09 4.57 7.29
N SER A 6 -6.46 5.25 6.34
CA SER A 6 -5.09 4.95 5.92
C SER A 6 -4.10 5.39 6.99
N THR A 7 -2.91 4.78 7.01
CA THR A 7 -1.78 5.21 7.83
C THR A 7 -0.87 6.20 7.11
N HIS A 8 -1.19 6.52 5.85
CA HIS A 8 -0.44 7.51 5.07
C HIS A 8 -0.79 8.92 5.51
N CYS A 9 0.10 9.51 6.31
CA CYS A 9 0.04 10.92 6.69
C CYS A 9 1.36 11.61 6.34
N LEU A 10 1.31 12.91 6.09
CA LEU A 10 2.47 13.79 5.95
C LEU A 10 2.17 15.06 6.74
N GLU A 11 2.82 15.21 7.88
CA GLU A 11 2.71 16.39 8.74
C GLU A 11 4.10 16.94 8.97
N VAL A 12 4.30 18.20 8.61
CA VAL A 12 5.60 18.87 8.69
C VAL A 12 5.39 20.36 9.00
N PRO A 13 6.04 20.90 10.04
CA PRO A 13 5.93 22.32 10.35
C PRO A 13 6.72 23.15 9.33
N LEU A 14 6.03 24.07 8.65
CA LEU A 14 6.66 24.95 7.67
C LEU A 14 7.01 26.33 8.25
N SER A 15 6.23 26.79 9.23
CA SER A 15 6.39 28.12 9.81
C SER A 15 6.18 28.12 11.32
N HIS A 16 6.74 29.14 11.97
CA HIS A 16 6.52 29.41 13.39
C HIS A 16 6.38 30.92 13.61
N LYS A 17 5.30 31.34 14.27
CA LYS A 17 5.00 32.76 14.56
C LYS A 17 5.04 33.64 13.29
N GLY A 18 4.45 33.14 12.20
CA GLY A 18 4.39 33.86 10.92
C GLY A 18 5.70 33.89 10.11
N LYS A 19 6.80 33.30 10.63
CA LYS A 19 8.06 33.17 9.91
C LYS A 19 8.18 31.80 9.26
N LEU A 20 8.40 31.76 7.95
CA LEU A 20 8.76 30.54 7.23
C LEU A 20 10.13 30.04 7.70
N MET A 21 10.22 28.76 8.05
CA MET A 21 11.43 28.13 8.62
C MET A 21 12.17 27.22 7.64
N VAL A 22 11.61 27.03 6.44
CA VAL A 22 12.11 26.10 5.44
C VAL A 22 12.45 26.87 4.16
N SER A 23 13.36 26.31 3.36
CA SER A 23 13.71 26.87 2.06
C SER A 23 12.71 26.46 0.99
N GLU A 24 12.79 27.10 -0.17
CA GLU A 24 11.95 26.76 -1.32
C GLU A 24 12.23 25.35 -1.84
N GLU A 25 13.51 24.93 -1.88
CA GLU A 25 13.89 23.59 -2.31
C GLU A 25 13.31 22.50 -1.38
N TYR A 26 13.14 22.80 -0.09
CA TYR A 26 12.49 21.88 0.84
C TYR A 26 10.98 21.76 0.55
N ILE A 27 10.32 22.84 0.12
CA ILE A 27 8.92 22.79 -0.29
C ILE A 27 8.76 21.93 -1.55
N GLU A 28 9.64 22.09 -2.55
CA GLU A 28 9.63 21.25 -3.75
C GLU A 28 9.79 19.76 -3.41
N PHE A 29 10.72 19.45 -2.50
CA PHE A 29 10.87 18.10 -1.98
C PHE A 29 9.59 17.58 -1.31
N LEU A 30 8.94 18.39 -0.47
CA LEU A 30 7.69 17.99 0.19
C LEU A 30 6.55 17.76 -0.79
N ILE A 31 6.46 18.55 -1.86
CA ILE A 31 5.48 18.36 -2.94
C ILE A 31 5.66 16.98 -3.56
N HIS A 32 6.89 16.59 -3.87
CA HIS A 32 7.17 15.26 -4.43
C HIS A 32 6.71 14.14 -3.49
N ILE A 33 7.06 14.22 -2.21
CA ILE A 33 6.65 13.24 -1.19
C ILE A 33 5.13 13.21 -1.02
N ALA A 34 4.47 14.37 -1.02
CA ALA A 34 3.01 14.47 -0.92
C ALA A 34 2.32 13.78 -2.09
N ASN A 35 2.77 14.03 -3.31
CA ASN A 35 2.24 13.40 -4.51
C ASN A 35 2.41 11.88 -4.49
N GLN A 36 3.60 11.39 -4.14
CA GLN A 36 3.85 9.95 -4.01
C GLN A 36 2.94 9.29 -2.96
N LYS A 37 2.74 9.94 -1.80
CA LYS A 37 1.84 9.44 -0.76
C LYS A 37 0.38 9.43 -1.21
N MET A 38 -0.04 10.45 -1.96
CA MET A 38 -1.38 10.53 -2.51
C MET A 38 -1.64 9.39 -3.49
N GLU A 39 -0.70 9.14 -4.41
CA GLU A 39 -0.86 8.10 -5.41
C GLU A 39 -0.92 6.69 -4.80
N GLU A 40 -0.02 6.38 -3.86
CA GLU A 40 -0.12 5.11 -3.15
C GLU A 40 -1.41 5.01 -2.31
N ASN A 41 -1.91 6.12 -1.76
CA ASN A 41 -3.19 6.10 -1.05
C ASN A 41 -4.37 5.79 -1.99
N ILE A 42 -4.36 6.32 -3.21
CA ILE A 42 -5.35 5.98 -4.26
C ILE A 42 -5.29 4.47 -4.56
N ARG A 43 -4.10 3.91 -4.77
CA ARG A 43 -3.92 2.47 -5.01
C ARG A 43 -4.44 1.62 -3.85
N ARG A 44 -4.28 2.07 -2.60
CA ARG A 44 -4.83 1.39 -1.42
C ARG A 44 -6.35 1.41 -1.38
N ILE A 45 -6.96 2.54 -1.73
CA ILE A 45 -8.43 2.67 -1.80
C ILE A 45 -8.98 1.71 -2.86
N ASP A 46 -8.37 1.65 -4.03
CA ASP A 46 -8.76 0.73 -5.11
C ASP A 46 -8.68 -0.74 -4.67
N ARG A 47 -7.54 -1.16 -4.10
CA ARG A 47 -7.37 -2.51 -3.58
C ARG A 47 -8.38 -2.86 -2.49
N PHE A 48 -8.66 -1.91 -1.59
CA PHE A 48 -9.65 -2.10 -0.53
C PHE A 48 -11.05 -2.29 -1.14
N TYR A 49 -11.43 -1.46 -2.10
CA TYR A 49 -12.72 -1.57 -2.78
C TYR A 49 -12.88 -2.91 -3.49
N LYS A 50 -11.91 -3.32 -4.31
CA LYS A 50 -11.92 -4.61 -5.03
C LYS A 50 -11.97 -5.81 -4.08
N GLY A 51 -11.21 -5.74 -2.99
CA GLY A 51 -11.21 -6.75 -1.94
C GLY A 51 -12.57 -6.87 -1.23
N LEU A 52 -13.19 -5.72 -0.93
CA LEU A 52 -14.51 -5.67 -0.32
C LEU A 52 -15.58 -6.23 -1.27
N GLU A 53 -15.58 -5.81 -2.52
CA GLU A 53 -16.53 -6.30 -3.54
C GLU A 53 -16.43 -7.82 -3.71
N SER A 54 -15.21 -8.36 -3.75
CA SER A 54 -14.96 -9.80 -3.82
C SER A 54 -15.49 -10.53 -2.60
N ALA A 55 -15.27 -10.02 -1.39
CA ALA A 55 -15.75 -10.62 -0.16
C ALA A 55 -17.29 -10.59 -0.04
N LEU A 56 -17.95 -9.55 -0.54
CA LEU A 56 -19.41 -9.46 -0.57
C LEU A 56 -20.01 -10.48 -1.56
N LYS A 57 -19.40 -10.64 -2.74
CA LYS A 57 -19.81 -11.63 -3.73
C LYS A 57 -19.69 -13.06 -3.18
N THR A 58 -18.57 -13.41 -2.54
CA THR A 58 -18.36 -14.75 -1.96
C THR A 58 -19.33 -15.04 -0.81
N ALA A 59 -19.58 -14.08 0.08
CA ALA A 59 -20.55 -14.22 1.17
C ALA A 59 -21.97 -14.46 0.66
N THR A 60 -22.35 -13.81 -0.44
CA THR A 60 -23.68 -13.97 -1.05
C THR A 60 -23.85 -15.35 -1.67
N SER A 61 -22.83 -15.88 -2.36
CA SER A 61 -22.87 -17.21 -2.96
C SER A 61 -22.80 -18.36 -1.96
N ALA A 62 -22.17 -18.18 -0.80
CA ALA A 62 -22.14 -19.22 0.25
C ALA A 62 -23.51 -19.42 0.92
N ASN A 63 -24.37 -18.40 0.94
CA ASN A 63 -25.68 -18.44 1.58
C ASN A 63 -26.76 -19.14 0.73
N SER A 64 -26.47 -19.52 -0.53
CA SER A 64 -27.42 -20.23 -1.41
C SER A 64 -27.20 -21.74 -1.49
N SER A 65 -26.20 -22.29 -0.79
CA SER A 65 -25.91 -23.73 -0.74
C SER A 65 -26.31 -24.34 0.61
N PRO A 66 -27.01 -25.50 0.65
CA PRO A 66 -27.29 -26.20 1.90
C PRO A 66 -25.99 -26.73 2.53
N PRO A 67 -25.93 -26.90 3.87
CA PRO A 67 -24.71 -27.30 4.56
C PRO A 67 -24.36 -28.75 4.22
N GLY A 68 -23.43 -28.95 3.30
CA GLY A 68 -22.71 -30.20 3.11
C GLY A 68 -21.48 -30.22 4.00
N GLU A 69 -21.45 -31.13 4.95
CA GLU A 69 -20.34 -31.41 5.86
C GLU A 69 -19.01 -31.61 5.11
N ALA A 70 -17.94 -30.91 5.51
CA ALA A 70 -16.57 -31.46 5.54
C ALA A 70 -15.53 -30.47 6.09
N GLY A 71 -14.88 -30.88 7.17
CA GLY A 71 -13.41 -30.79 7.27
C GLY A 71 -12.82 -29.48 7.76
N THR A 72 -12.80 -29.28 9.07
CA THR A 72 -11.88 -28.36 9.74
C THR A 72 -10.42 -28.67 9.40
N SER A 73 -9.73 -27.75 8.74
CA SER A 73 -8.28 -27.60 8.88
C SER A 73 -7.88 -26.15 8.65
N ARG A 74 -7.86 -25.35 9.73
CA ARG A 74 -7.20 -24.04 9.72
C ARG A 74 -5.70 -24.29 9.92
N PRO A 75 -4.82 -24.00 8.94
CA PRO A 75 -3.40 -24.00 9.21
C PRO A 75 -3.07 -22.81 10.12
N VAL A 76 -2.76 -23.09 11.38
CA VAL A 76 -2.21 -22.11 12.31
C VAL A 76 -0.78 -21.82 11.85
N TYR A 77 -0.55 -20.60 11.38
CA TYR A 77 0.78 -20.15 10.97
C TYR A 77 1.70 -20.12 12.20
N VAL A 78 2.58 -21.12 12.32
CA VAL A 78 3.59 -21.17 13.38
C VAL A 78 4.85 -20.46 12.87
N HIS A 79 5.01 -19.18 13.21
CA HIS A 79 6.24 -18.47 12.88
C HIS A 79 7.38 -18.97 13.78
N ARG A 80 8.17 -19.94 13.30
CA ARG A 80 9.36 -20.43 13.99
C ARG A 80 10.49 -19.40 13.84
N ARG A 81 10.72 -18.57 14.85
CA ARG A 81 11.91 -17.69 14.94
C ARG A 81 13.19 -18.54 14.96
N LYS A 82 13.98 -18.49 13.89
CA LYS A 82 15.35 -19.02 13.85
C LYS A 82 16.30 -17.96 14.41
N ARG A 83 16.70 -18.09 15.69
CA ARG A 83 17.85 -17.33 16.24
C ARG A 83 19.13 -17.86 15.57
N LYS A 84 19.72 -17.08 14.66
CA LYS A 84 21.11 -17.29 14.21
C LYS A 84 22.03 -16.56 15.18
N THR A 85 22.81 -17.32 15.95
CA THR A 85 23.93 -16.83 16.75
C THR A 85 24.94 -16.13 15.83
N ARG A 86 25.34 -14.91 16.20
CA ARG A 86 26.39 -14.14 15.51
C ARG A 86 27.76 -14.77 15.77
N GLN A 87 28.40 -15.25 14.72
CA GLN A 87 29.86 -15.28 14.51
C GLN A 87 30.01 -14.92 13.02
N GLY A 88 30.58 -13.79 12.60
CA GLY A 88 31.93 -13.29 12.89
C GLY A 88 32.86 -13.73 11.75
N GLY A 89 33.05 -12.90 10.70
CA GLY A 89 34.13 -13.08 9.72
C GLY A 89 33.78 -12.88 8.23
N VAL A 90 34.10 -11.68 7.71
CA VAL A 90 34.89 -11.39 6.48
C VAL A 90 34.54 -12.05 5.12
N HIS A 91 34.18 -11.18 4.16
CA HIS A 91 34.32 -11.18 2.68
C HIS A 91 34.06 -12.45 1.83
N ALA A 92 33.13 -12.33 0.87
CA ALA A 92 33.38 -12.46 -0.58
C ALA A 92 32.11 -12.10 -1.38
N SER A 93 32.28 -11.31 -2.46
CA SER A 93 31.28 -11.03 -3.51
C SER A 93 31.23 -12.19 -4.51
N PRO A 94 30.09 -12.44 -5.17
CA PRO A 94 30.11 -12.39 -6.63
C PRO A 94 28.86 -11.77 -7.27
N GLU A 95 29.09 -11.16 -8.43
CA GLU A 95 28.11 -10.61 -9.37
C GLU A 95 27.25 -11.73 -9.98
N ASP A 96 25.95 -11.48 -10.19
CA ASP A 96 25.13 -12.24 -11.14
C ASP A 96 24.05 -11.36 -11.75
N HIS A 97 23.96 -11.40 -13.08
CA HIS A 97 23.07 -10.63 -13.93
C HIS A 97 21.67 -11.27 -13.95
N GLY A 98 20.63 -10.46 -13.80
CA GLY A 98 19.25 -10.87 -14.05
C GLY A 98 18.45 -9.72 -14.64
N GLU A 99 18.02 -9.88 -15.89
CA GLU A 99 17.20 -8.93 -16.64
C GLU A 99 15.81 -8.81 -16.00
N GLU A 100 15.38 -7.58 -15.69
CA GLU A 100 14.04 -7.26 -15.19
C GLU A 100 13.20 -6.73 -16.36
N LEU A 101 12.11 -7.42 -16.67
CA LEU A 101 11.15 -7.04 -17.71
C LEU A 101 10.17 -6.03 -17.14
N GLU A 102 10.13 -4.83 -17.70
CA GLU A 102 9.14 -3.78 -17.41
C GLU A 102 7.76 -4.13 -18.02
N PRO A 103 6.64 -3.95 -17.31
CA PRO A 103 5.33 -3.86 -17.94
C PRO A 103 4.95 -2.40 -18.19
N GLU A 104 4.65 -2.11 -19.45
CA GLU A 104 4.03 -0.88 -19.97
C GLU A 104 2.73 -0.57 -19.21
N ASP A 105 2.57 0.66 -18.69
CA ASP A 105 1.38 1.10 -17.95
C ASP A 105 0.50 1.99 -18.85
N ASP A 106 -0.67 1.45 -19.24
CA ASP A 106 -1.72 2.15 -19.99
C ASP A 106 -2.39 3.21 -19.10
N THR A 107 -1.92 4.45 -19.18
CA THR A 107 -2.47 5.60 -18.46
C THR A 107 -3.70 6.18 -19.17
N GLU A 108 -4.86 5.50 -19.13
CA GLU A 108 -6.12 6.08 -19.62
C GLU A 108 -7.24 6.18 -18.56
N GLY A 109 -7.05 5.63 -17.36
CA GLY A 109 -8.12 5.58 -16.35
C GLY A 109 -8.20 6.75 -15.35
N CYS A 110 -7.21 7.66 -15.31
CA CYS A 110 -7.07 8.60 -14.19
C CYS A 110 -7.81 9.94 -14.37
N LEU A 111 -8.20 10.29 -15.59
CA LEU A 111 -8.76 11.62 -15.90
C LEU A 111 -10.23 11.77 -15.50
N ASP A 112 -10.97 10.67 -15.29
CA ASP A 112 -12.40 10.71 -14.98
C ASP A 112 -12.72 11.03 -13.51
N ILE A 113 -11.76 10.89 -12.59
CA ILE A 113 -12.01 11.17 -11.16
C ILE A 113 -11.83 12.67 -10.84
N LEU A 114 -11.07 13.40 -11.66
CA LEU A 114 -10.76 14.81 -11.42
C LEU A 114 -11.73 15.77 -12.13
N SER A 115 -12.50 15.30 -13.11
CA SER A 115 -13.48 16.10 -13.86
C SER A 115 -14.69 16.52 -13.01
N GLU A 116 -14.96 15.82 -11.90
CA GLU A 116 -16.12 16.07 -11.02
C GLU A 116 -15.88 17.11 -9.91
N ILE A 117 -14.68 17.72 -9.84
CA ILE A 117 -14.31 18.69 -8.78
C ILE A 117 -14.25 20.15 -9.29
N THR A 118 -14.77 20.45 -10.48
CA THR A 118 -14.88 21.85 -10.93
C THR A 118 -16.12 22.50 -10.30
N ILE A 119 -15.90 23.47 -9.40
CA ILE A 119 -16.92 24.41 -8.88
C ILE A 119 -17.16 25.51 -9.91
#